data_AF-A0A512JGX9-F1
#
_entry.id   AF-A0A512JGX9-F1
#
_cell.length_a   1.000
_cell.length_b   1.000
_cell.length_c   1.000
_cell.angle_alpha   90.00
_cell.angle_beta   90.00
_cell.angle_gamma   90.00
#
_symmetry.space_group_name_H-M   'P 1'
#
loop_
_entity.id
_entity.type
_entity.pdbx_description
1 polymer ?
#
loop_
_entity_poly.entity_id
_entity_poly.type
_entity_poly.pdbx_seq_one_letter_code
_entity_poly.pdbx_strand_id
1 'polypeptide(L)'
;MKVSVCALVLSLLASAVAAQDKPLVIPQVEGAKQGRVIGRAIACGVPQERTGAAIAVNRQRMLAAVGAAFTEDRYLPALNDATSFEASLPKPSEAACAKAVTEFEALERAH
;
A
#
# COMPACT_ATOMS: atom_id res chain seq x y z
N MET A 1 -50.44 -26.29 7.14
CA MET A 1 -48.97 -26.30 6.92
C MET A 1 -48.36 -25.22 7.81
N LYS A 2 -47.73 -25.60 8.93
CA LYS A 2 -47.13 -24.66 9.89
C LYS A 2 -45.64 -24.55 9.57
N VAL A 3 -45.24 -23.49 8.86
CA VAL A 3 -43.83 -23.21 8.63
C VAL A 3 -43.23 -22.77 9.96
N SER A 4 -42.24 -23.53 10.42
CA SER A 4 -41.58 -23.32 11.71
C SER A 4 -40.79 -22.00 11.66
N VAL A 5 -41.30 -21.00 12.37
CA VAL A 5 -40.73 -19.63 12.47
C VAL A 5 -39.28 -19.65 12.99
N CYS A 6 -38.86 -20.71 13.69
CA CYS A 6 -37.49 -20.86 14.17
C CYS A 6 -36.44 -20.97 13.06
N ALA A 7 -36.79 -21.45 11.86
CA ALA A 7 -35.82 -21.61 10.78
C ALA A 7 -35.42 -20.27 10.13
N LEU A 8 -36.28 -19.25 10.22
CA LEU A 8 -36.05 -17.95 9.59
C LEU A 8 -35.14 -17.03 10.43
N VAL A 9 -35.12 -17.22 11.76
CA VAL A 9 -34.29 -16.40 12.67
C VAL A 9 -32.81 -16.82 12.63
N LEU A 10 -32.51 -18.10 12.39
CA LEU A 10 -31.12 -18.58 12.30
C LEU A 10 -30.38 -18.10 11.05
N SER A 11 -31.08 -17.81 9.95
CA SER A 11 -30.45 -17.34 8.71
C SER A 11 -30.08 -15.85 8.73
N LEU A 12 -30.62 -15.08 9.66
CA LEU A 12 -30.37 -13.62 9.78
C LEU A 12 -29.16 -13.27 10.66
N LEU A 13 -28.67 -14.20 11.47
CA LEU A 13 -27.54 -13.96 12.39
C LEU A 13 -26.16 -14.26 11.78
N ALA A 14 -26.09 -14.86 10.59
CA ALA A 14 -24.82 -15.26 9.97
C ALA A 14 -24.10 -14.13 9.20
N SER A 15 -24.76 -12.99 8.98
CA SER A 15 -24.18 -11.91 8.14
C SER A 15 -23.40 -10.85 8.93
N ALA A 16 -23.34 -10.93 10.26
CA ALA A 16 -22.74 -9.89 11.09
C ALA A 16 -21.24 -10.09 11.41
N VAL A 17 -20.64 -11.23 11.03
CA VAL A 17 -19.27 -11.60 11.44
C VAL A 17 -18.30 -11.53 10.26
N ALA A 18 -18.25 -10.40 9.56
CA ALA A 18 -17.19 -10.13 8.58
C ALA A 18 -16.89 -8.65 8.37
N ALA A 19 -17.25 -7.78 9.32
CA ALA A 19 -16.58 -6.49 9.46
C ALA A 19 -15.21 -6.76 10.10
N GLN A 20 -14.31 -7.46 9.39
CA GLN A 20 -12.91 -7.47 9.79
C GLN A 20 -12.42 -6.02 9.69
N ASP A 21 -11.93 -5.50 10.81
CA ASP A 21 -11.29 -4.18 10.93
C ASP A 21 -10.21 -4.05 9.85
N LYS A 22 -10.58 -3.60 8.65
CA LYS A 22 -9.60 -3.22 7.64
C LYS A 22 -8.76 -2.12 8.28
N PRO A 23 -7.43 -2.29 8.37
CA PRO A 23 -6.56 -1.27 8.92
C PRO A 23 -6.91 0.08 8.30
N LEU A 24 -7.05 1.11 9.13
CA LEU A 24 -7.35 2.44 8.63
C LEU A 24 -6.19 2.90 7.75
N VAL A 25 -6.41 2.93 6.43
CA VAL A 25 -5.44 3.43 5.46
C VAL A 25 -5.69 4.90 5.24
N ILE A 26 -4.68 5.73 5.50
CA ILE A 26 -4.68 7.14 5.15
C ILE A 26 -3.86 7.28 3.85
N PRO A 27 -4.51 7.44 2.67
CA PRO A 27 -3.86 7.28 1.37
C PRO A 27 -2.61 8.15 1.19
N GLN A 28 -2.67 9.42 1.60
CA GLN A 28 -1.55 10.35 1.50
C GLN A 28 -0.36 9.99 2.41
N VAL A 29 -0.62 9.44 3.61
CA VAL A 29 0.43 9.04 4.55
C VAL A 29 1.13 7.79 4.04
N GLU A 30 0.35 6.83 3.56
CA GLU A 30 0.89 5.59 3.00
C GLU A 30 1.67 5.87 1.71
N GLY A 31 1.13 6.71 0.81
CA GLY A 31 1.83 7.14 -0.40
C GLY A 31 3.18 7.78 -0.09
N ALA A 32 3.22 8.75 0.82
CA ALA A 32 4.48 9.39 1.22
C ALA A 32 5.47 8.40 1.86
N LYS A 33 4.98 7.46 2.70
CA LYS A 33 5.83 6.44 3.33
C LYS A 33 6.47 5.54 2.28
N GLN A 34 5.69 5.00 1.35
CA GLN A 34 6.18 4.11 0.31
C GLN A 34 7.06 4.84 -0.69
N GLY A 35 6.67 6.05 -1.09
CA GLY A 35 7.45 6.89 -1.98
C GLY A 35 8.84 7.20 -1.42
N ARG A 36 8.97 7.39 -0.11
CA ARG A 36 10.30 7.56 0.51
C ARG A 36 11.20 6.33 0.35
N VAL A 37 10.65 5.15 0.62
CA VAL A 37 11.40 3.88 0.49
C VAL A 37 11.81 3.66 -0.97
N ILE A 38 10.88 3.86 -1.90
CA ILE A 38 11.12 3.67 -3.34
C ILE A 38 12.14 4.69 -3.86
N GLY A 39 11.99 5.98 -3.54
CA GLY A 39 12.92 7.02 -3.99
C GLY A 39 14.33 6.82 -3.45
N ARG A 40 14.48 6.36 -2.20
CA ARG A 40 15.79 5.96 -1.65
C ARG A 40 16.38 4.73 -2.34
N ALA A 41 15.56 3.74 -2.66
CA ALA A 41 15.98 2.58 -3.42
C ALA A 41 16.51 2.99 -4.81
N ILE A 42 15.82 3.89 -5.51
CA ILE A 42 16.25 4.46 -6.80
C ILE A 42 17.61 5.17 -6.64
N ALA A 43 17.76 6.04 -5.64
CA ALA A 43 19.02 6.75 -5.36
C ALA A 43 20.19 5.79 -5.07
N CYS A 44 19.90 4.58 -4.59
CA CYS A 44 20.86 3.52 -4.32
C CYS A 44 21.05 2.53 -5.49
N GLY A 45 20.44 2.78 -6.65
CA GLY A 45 20.66 2.02 -7.87
C GLY A 45 19.77 0.79 -8.03
N VAL A 46 18.66 0.69 -7.29
CA VAL A 46 17.67 -0.37 -7.54
C VAL A 46 17.09 -0.19 -8.95
N PRO A 47 16.99 -1.26 -9.77
CA PRO A 47 16.54 -1.16 -11.15
C PRO A 47 15.13 -0.57 -11.29
N GLN A 48 14.95 0.26 -12.32
CA GLN A 48 13.67 0.91 -12.63
C GLN A 48 12.52 -0.09 -12.79
N GLU A 49 12.78 -1.26 -13.38
CA GLU A 49 11.80 -2.33 -13.54
C GLU A 49 11.26 -2.81 -12.18
N ARG A 50 12.14 -3.05 -11.21
CA ARG A 50 11.76 -3.48 -9.86
C ARG A 50 10.97 -2.41 -9.12
N THR A 51 11.45 -1.16 -9.16
CA THR A 51 10.73 -0.05 -8.50
C THR A 51 9.38 0.22 -9.16
N GLY A 52 9.29 0.11 -10.49
CA GLY A 52 8.05 0.24 -11.24
C GLY A 52 7.05 -0.86 -10.91
N ALA A 53 7.51 -2.11 -10.78
CA ALA A 53 6.68 -3.23 -10.34
C ALA A 53 6.13 -3.01 -8.92
N ALA A 54 6.97 -2.55 -7.98
CA ALA A 54 6.54 -2.23 -6.62
C ALA A 54 5.46 -1.12 -6.60
N ILE A 55 5.62 -0.06 -7.40
CA ILE A 55 4.60 1.00 -7.53
C ILE A 55 3.29 0.43 -8.08
N ALA A 56 3.35 -0.40 -9.13
CA ALA A 56 2.17 -0.99 -9.75
C ALA A 56 1.38 -1.88 -8.76
N VAL A 57 2.08 -2.75 -8.02
CA VAL A 57 1.48 -3.61 -7.00
C VAL A 57 0.83 -2.79 -5.88
N ASN A 58 1.52 -1.77 -5.36
CA ASN A 58 0.96 -0.94 -4.30
C ASN A 58 -0.23 -0.09 -4.77
N ARG A 59 -0.21 0.40 -6.00
CA ARG A 59 -1.38 1.08 -6.60
C ARG A 59 -2.59 0.16 -6.64
N GLN A 60 -2.43 -1.09 -7.08
CA GLN A 60 -3.53 -2.07 -7.11
C GLN A 60 -4.09 -2.34 -5.70
N ARG A 61 -3.22 -2.38 -4.69
CA ARG A 61 -3.64 -2.54 -3.29
C ARG A 61 -4.42 -1.33 -2.80
N MET A 62 -3.95 -0.13 -3.10
CA MET A 62 -4.65 1.08 -2.71
C MET A 62 -6.02 1.17 -3.41
N LEU A 63 -6.11 0.79 -4.68
CA LEU A 63 -7.38 0.68 -5.40
C LEU A 63 -8.35 -0.26 -4.68
N ALA A 64 -7.88 -1.42 -4.22
CA ALA A 64 -8.71 -2.37 -3.47
C ALA A 64 -9.06 -1.91 -2.03
N ALA A 65 -8.21 -1.08 -1.41
CA ALA A 65 -8.36 -0.64 -0.04
C ALA A 65 -9.28 0.58 0.09
N VAL A 66 -9.08 1.59 -0.76
CA VAL A 66 -9.73 2.91 -0.64
C VAL A 66 -10.44 3.35 -1.93
N GLY A 67 -10.38 2.57 -3.00
CA GLY A 67 -11.03 2.90 -4.27
C GLY A 67 -10.25 3.89 -5.14
N ALA A 68 -10.76 4.13 -6.35
CA ALA A 68 -10.07 4.93 -7.37
C ALA A 68 -9.87 6.39 -6.96
N ALA A 69 -10.92 7.08 -6.49
CA ALA A 69 -10.84 8.51 -6.15
C ALA A 69 -9.70 8.80 -5.15
N PHE A 70 -9.64 8.06 -4.05
CA PHE A 70 -8.59 8.25 -3.04
C PHE A 70 -7.21 7.76 -3.49
N THR A 71 -7.15 6.76 -4.37
CA THR A 71 -5.87 6.29 -4.91
C THR A 71 -5.24 7.33 -5.84
N GLU A 72 -6.02 7.85 -6.77
CA GLU A 72 -5.55 8.78 -7.80
C GLU A 72 -5.35 10.21 -7.23
N ASP A 73 -6.25 10.69 -6.36
CA ASP A 73 -6.22 12.08 -5.92
C ASP A 73 -5.32 12.32 -4.70
N ARG A 74 -4.99 11.26 -3.93
CA ARG A 74 -4.30 11.39 -2.63
C ARG A 74 -3.06 10.53 -2.52
N TYR A 75 -3.17 9.24 -2.84
CA TYR A 75 -2.05 8.32 -2.70
C TYR A 75 -0.97 8.51 -3.77
N LEU A 76 -1.33 8.51 -5.06
CA LEU A 76 -0.36 8.63 -6.14
C LEU A 76 0.41 9.95 -6.14
N PRO A 77 -0.22 11.12 -5.90
CA PRO A 77 0.52 12.38 -5.78
C PRO A 77 1.53 12.32 -4.65
N ALA A 78 1.13 11.87 -3.46
CA ALA A 78 2.03 11.76 -2.31
C ALA A 78 3.17 10.77 -2.53
N LEU A 79 2.90 9.65 -3.22
CA LEU A 79 3.92 8.68 -3.61
C LEU A 79 4.91 9.27 -4.60
N ASN A 80 4.42 9.93 -5.65
CA ASN A 80 5.26 10.49 -6.70
C ASN A 80 6.13 11.62 -6.16
N ASP A 81 5.55 12.55 -5.38
CA ASP A 81 6.27 13.66 -4.77
C ASP A 81 7.40 13.15 -3.86
N ALA A 82 7.10 12.19 -2.98
CA ALA A 82 8.11 11.62 -2.08
C ALA A 82 9.19 10.83 -2.85
N THR A 83 8.80 10.08 -3.89
CA THR A 83 9.75 9.31 -4.72
C THR A 83 10.71 10.24 -5.44
N SER A 84 10.18 11.26 -6.13
CA SER A 84 10.98 12.25 -6.86
C SER A 84 11.88 13.04 -5.92
N PHE A 85 11.36 13.45 -4.75
CA PHE A 85 12.15 14.15 -3.75
C PHE A 85 13.34 13.31 -3.28
N GLU A 86 13.11 12.10 -2.76
CA GLU A 86 14.20 11.26 -2.23
C GLU A 86 15.21 10.86 -3.32
N ALA A 87 14.75 10.62 -4.55
CA ALA A 87 15.62 10.29 -5.69
C ALA A 87 16.49 11.49 -6.14
N SER A 88 16.06 12.72 -5.87
CA SER A 88 16.80 13.94 -6.20
C SER A 88 17.88 14.32 -5.18
N LEU A 89 17.87 13.70 -4.01
CA LEU A 89 18.84 13.98 -2.96
C LEU A 89 20.24 13.47 -3.33
N PRO A 90 21.31 14.03 -2.72
CA PRO A 90 22.66 13.51 -2.93
C PRO A 90 22.76 12.01 -2.64
N LYS A 91 23.65 11.35 -3.39
CA LYS A 91 23.85 9.90 -3.27
C LYS A 91 24.08 9.51 -1.80
N PRO A 92 23.30 8.57 -1.24
CA PRO A 92 23.46 8.14 0.14
C PRO A 92 24.80 7.45 0.36
N SER A 93 25.25 7.42 1.61
CA SER A 93 26.37 6.55 2.03
C SER A 93 26.05 5.06 1.76
N GLU A 94 27.08 4.23 1.66
CA GLU A 94 26.93 2.79 1.44
C GLU A 94 26.05 2.12 2.51
N ALA A 95 26.27 2.44 3.79
CA ALA A 95 25.44 1.93 4.89
C ALA A 95 23.98 2.37 4.78
N ALA A 96 23.73 3.61 4.37
CA ALA A 96 22.37 4.10 4.13
C ALA A 96 21.73 3.38 2.93
N CYS A 97 22.50 3.03 1.91
CA CYS A 97 22.00 2.25 0.78
C CYS A 97 21.69 0.80 1.13
N ALA A 98 22.52 0.14 1.93
CA ALA A 98 22.20 -1.19 2.44
C ALA A 98 20.85 -1.19 3.18
N LYS A 99 20.64 -0.20 4.05
CA LYS A 99 19.36 0.00 4.76
C LYS A 99 18.19 0.24 3.80
N ALA A 100 18.35 1.16 2.84
CA ALA A 100 17.30 1.50 1.89
C ALA A 100 16.89 0.30 1.03
N VAL A 101 17.86 -0.53 0.60
CA VAL A 101 17.58 -1.76 -0.15
C VAL A 101 16.83 -2.76 0.70
N THR A 102 17.21 -2.95 1.98
CA THR A 102 16.46 -3.83 2.89
C THR A 102 15.03 -3.35 3.14
N GLU A 103 14.82 -2.04 3.30
CA GLU A 103 13.48 -1.46 3.44
C GLU A 103 12.64 -1.65 2.17
N PHE A 104 13.27 -1.52 0.99
CA PHE A 104 12.62 -1.78 -0.30
C PHE A 104 12.25 -3.26 -0.47
N GLU A 105 13.13 -4.19 -0.11
CA GLU A 105 12.82 -5.63 -0.13
C GLU A 105 11.71 -5.99 0.87
N ALA A 106 11.64 -5.30 2.02
CA ALA A 106 10.54 -5.45 2.96
C ALA A 106 9.22 -4.93 2.37
N LEU A 107 9.25 -3.82 1.62
CA LEU A 107 8.10 -3.32 0.87
C LEU A 107 7.67 -4.35 -0.18
N GLU A 108 8.58 -4.87 -1.00
CA GLU A 108 8.28 -5.92 -1.99
C GLU A 108 7.65 -7.17 -1.36
N ARG A 109 8.13 -7.61 -0.19
CA ARG A 109 7.61 -8.80 0.53
C ARG A 109 6.36 -8.55 1.35
N ALA A 110 6.01 -7.29 1.62
CA ALA A 110 4.70 -6.98 2.19
C ALA A 110 3.58 -7.32 1.21
N HIS A 111 3.91 -7.87 0.02
CA HIS A 111 3.02 -8.12 -1.09
C HIS A 111 2.84 -9.57 -1.50
#